data_AF-A0A8T3M5P5-F1
#
_entry.id   AF-A0A8T3M5P5-F1
#
_cell.length_a   1.000
_cell.length_b   1.000
_cell.length_c   1.000
_cell.angle_alpha   90.00
_cell.angle_beta   90.00
_cell.angle_gamma   90.00
#
_symmetry.space_group_name_H-M   'P 1'
#
loop_
_entity.id
_entity.type
_entity.pdbx_description
1 polymer ?
#
loop_
_entity_poly.entity_id
_entity_poly.type
_entity_poly.pdbx_seq_one_letter_code
_entity_poly.pdbx_strand_id
1 'polypeptide(L)'
;MPALDRLRGVRVVAEPASLDRATWAGDGITVLRFAPDDVFAIGATSVELDDEHAIVEDEVGFVGVWLDADVLEPHLEWPLPTERPALAQGSIAGVPAKLWLPDDGDALLVTAAAYADELTSRLGFHR
;
A
#
# COMPACT_ATOMS: atom_id res chain seq x y z
N MET A 1 6.85 19.73 -2.30
CA MET A 1 6.00 18.93 -3.20
C MET A 1 6.05 17.48 -2.75
N PRO A 2 4.94 16.74 -2.80
CA PRO A 2 4.92 15.37 -2.33
C PRO A 2 5.87 14.54 -3.20
N ALA A 3 6.82 13.84 -2.57
CA ALA A 3 7.70 12.91 -3.24
C ALA A 3 7.22 11.49 -2.93
N LEU A 4 7.28 10.61 -3.93
CA LEU A 4 7.07 9.18 -3.71
C LEU A 4 8.34 8.59 -3.07
N ASP A 5 8.25 8.21 -1.81
CA ASP A 5 9.34 7.60 -1.07
C ASP A 5 9.29 6.07 -1.16
N ARG A 6 10.47 5.43 -1.08
CA ARG A 6 10.53 3.97 -1.12
C ARG A 6 9.93 3.39 0.14
N LEU A 7 8.94 2.52 -0.03
CA LEU A 7 8.37 1.75 1.04
C LEU A 7 9.23 0.51 1.27
N ARG A 8 9.53 0.23 2.53
CA ARG A 8 10.30 -0.94 2.95
C ARG A 8 9.48 -1.73 3.95
N GLY A 9 9.57 -3.04 3.90
CA GLY A 9 8.89 -3.91 4.83
C GLY A 9 9.02 -5.37 4.42
N VAL A 10 8.05 -6.17 4.84
CA VAL A 10 7.96 -7.59 4.50
C VAL A 10 6.69 -7.83 3.68
N ARG A 11 6.81 -8.59 2.60
CA ARG A 11 5.66 -9.11 1.85
C ARG A 11 5.47 -10.58 2.15
N VAL A 12 4.22 -10.94 2.42
CA VAL A 12 3.82 -12.28 2.83
C VAL A 12 2.70 -12.78 1.94
N VAL A 13 2.90 -13.95 1.35
CA VAL A 13 1.85 -14.72 0.69
C VAL A 13 1.58 -15.97 1.51
N ALA A 14 0.35 -16.12 2.00
CA ALA A 14 -0.03 -17.18 2.95
C ALA A 14 -1.55 -17.38 2.98
N GLU A 15 -2.02 -18.41 3.68
CA GLU A 15 -3.45 -18.60 3.92
C GLU A 15 -4.08 -17.36 4.57
N PRO A 16 -5.25 -16.88 4.09
CA PRO A 16 -5.87 -15.65 4.60
C PRO A 16 -6.08 -15.66 6.13
N ALA A 17 -6.49 -16.80 6.67
CA ALA A 17 -6.73 -16.95 8.10
C ALA A 17 -5.43 -16.88 8.93
N SER A 18 -4.30 -17.31 8.37
CA SER A 18 -2.99 -17.22 9.02
C SER A 18 -2.47 -15.78 8.99
N LEU A 19 -2.70 -15.06 7.89
CA LEU A 19 -2.43 -13.62 7.81
C LEU A 19 -3.28 -12.80 8.79
N ASP A 20 -4.53 -13.20 9.04
CA ASP A 20 -5.41 -12.54 10.04
C ASP A 20 -4.90 -12.68 11.48
N ARG A 21 -4.12 -13.73 11.75
CA ARG A 21 -3.54 -14.01 13.09
C ARG A 21 -2.05 -13.68 13.17
N ALA A 22 -1.46 -13.16 12.10
CA ALA A 22 -0.04 -12.89 12.02
C ALA A 22 0.39 -11.82 13.03
N THR A 23 1.55 -12.01 13.65
CA THR A 23 2.18 -11.04 14.54
C THR A 23 3.36 -10.40 13.83
N TRP A 24 3.33 -9.07 13.68
CA TRP A 24 4.35 -8.31 12.97
C TRP A 24 5.31 -7.64 13.94
N ALA A 25 6.61 -7.68 13.65
CA ALA A 25 7.62 -6.95 14.40
C ALA A 25 8.25 -5.86 13.52
N GLY A 26 8.58 -4.71 14.10
CA GLY A 26 9.06 -3.52 13.40
C GLY A 26 8.54 -2.22 14.02
N ASP A 27 8.87 -1.09 13.41
CA ASP A 27 8.47 0.24 13.87
C ASP A 27 7.52 0.90 12.87
N GLY A 28 6.46 1.54 13.37
CA GLY A 28 5.50 2.27 12.52
C GLY A 28 4.80 1.38 11.48
N ILE A 29 4.49 0.14 11.85
CA ILE A 29 4.01 -0.87 10.90
C ILE A 29 2.65 -0.47 10.30
N THR A 30 2.55 -0.50 8.96
CA THR A 30 1.29 -0.35 8.23
C THR A 30 1.07 -1.59 7.37
N VAL A 31 0.01 -2.34 7.66
CA VAL A 31 -0.30 -3.61 7.01
C VAL A 31 -1.29 -3.39 5.87
N LEU A 32 -0.84 -3.60 4.64
CA LEU A 32 -1.65 -3.45 3.43
C LEU A 32 -2.00 -4.83 2.86
N ARG A 33 -3.28 -5.21 2.92
CA ARG A 33 -3.75 -6.48 2.33
C ARG A 33 -4.09 -6.33 0.85
N PHE A 34 -3.14 -6.63 -0.03
CA PHE A 34 -3.28 -6.48 -1.49
C PHE A 34 -4.27 -7.48 -2.10
N ALA A 35 -4.32 -8.68 -1.55
CA ALA A 35 -5.29 -9.73 -1.87
C ALA A 35 -5.59 -10.53 -0.58
N PRO A 36 -6.64 -11.38 -0.54
CA PRO A 36 -6.94 -12.18 0.66
C PRO A 36 -5.73 -12.93 1.23
N ASP A 37 -4.84 -13.38 0.35
CA ASP A 37 -3.64 -14.17 0.59
C ASP A 37 -2.31 -13.41 0.38
N ASP A 38 -2.33 -12.10 0.13
CA ASP A 38 -1.13 -11.28 -0.15
C ASP A 38 -1.13 -10.00 0.68
N VAL A 39 -0.13 -9.86 1.55
CA VAL A 39 0.03 -8.71 2.47
C VAL A 39 1.40 -8.10 2.31
N PHE A 40 1.45 -6.77 2.21
CA PHE A 40 2.66 -5.99 2.38
C PHE A 40 2.60 -5.21 3.69
N ALA A 41 3.46 -5.55 4.64
CA ALA A 41 3.60 -4.86 5.92
C ALA A 41 4.77 -3.88 5.87
N ILE A 42 4.47 -2.60 5.61
CA ILE A 42 5.44 -1.50 5.59
C ILE A 42 5.97 -1.31 7.00
N GLY A 43 7.29 -1.10 7.15
CA GLY A 43 7.96 -0.91 8.44
C GLY A 43 8.20 -2.21 9.23
N ALA A 44 7.59 -3.32 8.83
CA ALA A 44 7.86 -4.62 9.43
C ALA A 44 9.26 -5.12 9.04
N THR A 45 9.92 -5.79 9.99
CA THR A 45 11.21 -6.47 9.81
C THR A 45 11.07 -7.99 9.86
N SER A 46 9.97 -8.49 10.44
CA SER A 46 9.65 -9.92 10.48
C SER A 46 8.17 -10.15 10.77
N VAL A 47 7.72 -11.38 10.57
CA VAL A 47 6.36 -11.83 10.85
C VAL A 47 6.41 -13.22 11.49
N GLU A 48 5.54 -13.45 12.47
CA GLU A 48 5.22 -14.77 13.01
C GLU A 48 3.80 -15.15 12.56
N LEU A 49 3.66 -16.31 11.91
CA LEU A 49 2.39 -16.85 11.43
C LEU A 49 2.42 -18.37 11.40
N ASP A 50 1.24 -18.98 11.49
CA ASP A 50 1.06 -20.45 11.44
C ASP A 50 0.65 -20.87 10.02
N ASP A 51 1.64 -20.99 9.14
CA ASP A 51 1.49 -21.48 7.77
C ASP A 51 2.84 -22.00 7.26
N GLU A 52 2.93 -23.32 7.01
CA GLU A 52 4.17 -23.97 6.56
C GLU A 52 4.52 -23.66 5.09
N HIS A 53 3.57 -23.11 4.33
CA HIS A 53 3.72 -22.77 2.92
C HIS A 53 3.84 -21.26 2.69
N ALA A 54 3.89 -20.47 3.77
CA ALA A 54 4.05 -19.04 3.69
C ALA A 54 5.33 -18.65 2.93
N ILE A 55 5.19 -17.72 2.00
CA ILE A 55 6.30 -17.06 1.34
C ILE A 55 6.49 -15.72 2.04
N VAL A 56 7.65 -15.52 2.67
CA VAL A 56 7.99 -14.30 3.42
C VAL A 56 9.25 -13.71 2.80
N GLU A 57 9.15 -12.51 2.24
CA GLU A 57 10.24 -11.85 1.52
C GLU A 57 10.38 -10.39 1.93
N ASP A 58 11.61 -9.87 1.90
CA ASP A 58 11.85 -8.44 2.00
C ASP A 58 11.26 -7.72 0.78
N GLU A 59 10.52 -6.63 1.00
CA GLU A 59 9.83 -5.89 -0.06
C GLU A 59 10.32 -4.44 -0.14
N VAL A 60 10.70 -4.03 -1.35
CA VAL A 60 11.29 -2.71 -1.68
C VAL A 60 10.86 -2.18 -3.06
N GLY A 61 9.98 -2.91 -3.75
CA GLY A 61 9.49 -2.67 -5.10
C GLY A 61 8.35 -1.65 -5.17
N PHE A 62 7.88 -1.14 -4.03
CA PHE A 62 6.83 -0.12 -3.96
C PHE A 62 7.36 1.22 -3.47
N VAL A 63 6.73 2.28 -3.96
CA VAL A 63 6.88 3.65 -3.47
C VAL A 63 5.53 4.18 -3.02
N GLY A 64 5.53 5.16 -2.13
CA GLY A 64 4.30 5.80 -1.71
C GLY A 64 4.46 7.18 -1.11
N VAL A 65 3.33 7.84 -0.94
CA VAL A 65 3.23 9.19 -0.38
C VAL A 65 1.88 9.36 0.32
N TRP A 66 1.90 10.04 1.47
CA TRP A 66 0.68 10.43 2.18
C TRP A 66 0.12 11.72 1.60
N LEU A 67 -1.16 11.72 1.26
CA LEU A 67 -1.87 12.82 0.61
C LEU A 67 -3.30 12.91 1.13
N ASP A 68 -3.86 14.11 1.09
CA ASP A 68 -5.30 14.27 1.21
C ASP A 68 -6.00 13.49 0.08
N ALA A 69 -7.04 12.73 0.42
CA ALA A 69 -7.81 11.96 -0.54
C ALA A 69 -8.49 12.86 -1.58
N ASP A 70 -8.82 14.11 -1.21
CA ASP A 70 -9.43 15.10 -2.10
C ASP A 70 -8.50 15.50 -3.26
N VAL A 71 -7.17 15.39 -3.06
CA VAL A 71 -6.18 15.62 -4.14
C VAL A 71 -6.21 14.51 -5.17
N LEU A 72 -6.60 13.30 -4.76
CA LEU A 72 -6.58 12.11 -5.59
C LEU A 72 -7.89 11.89 -6.34
N GLU A 73 -9.02 12.28 -5.73
CA GLU A 73 -10.37 12.06 -6.27
C GLU A 73 -10.53 12.46 -7.75
N PRO A 74 -10.02 13.61 -8.23
CA PRO A 74 -10.13 14.00 -9.64
C PRO A 74 -9.41 13.07 -10.62
N HIS A 75 -8.50 12.22 -10.12
CA HIS A 75 -7.69 11.29 -10.90
C HIS A 75 -8.22 9.84 -10.85
N LEU A 76 -9.33 9.60 -10.15
CA LEU A 76 -9.94 8.27 -10.01
C LEU A 76 -11.06 8.07 -11.03
N GLU A 77 -11.14 6.87 -11.57
CA GLU A 77 -12.27 6.42 -12.41
C GLU A 77 -13.29 5.59 -11.61
N TRP A 78 -13.12 5.54 -10.30
CA TRP A 78 -13.87 4.69 -9.37
C TRP A 78 -14.13 5.44 -8.06
N PRO A 79 -15.24 5.15 -7.36
CA PRO A 79 -15.58 5.85 -6.13
C PRO A 79 -14.66 5.46 -4.98
N LEU A 80 -14.22 6.44 -4.18
CA LEU A 80 -13.48 6.16 -2.95
C LEU A 80 -14.36 5.35 -1.96
N PRO A 81 -13.80 4.35 -1.26
CA PRO A 81 -14.48 3.68 -0.16
C PRO A 81 -14.92 4.68 0.92
N THR A 82 -16.19 4.59 1.34
CA THR A 82 -16.73 5.38 2.44
C THR A 82 -16.50 4.73 3.80
N GLU A 83 -16.38 3.40 3.84
CA GLU A 83 -16.02 2.66 5.03
C GLU A 83 -14.50 2.63 5.17
N ARG A 84 -14.01 2.94 6.38
CA ARG A 84 -12.60 2.97 6.74
C ARG A 84 -12.37 2.09 7.98
N PRO A 85 -11.19 1.45 8.13
CA PRO A 85 -10.05 1.52 7.22
C PRO A 85 -10.28 0.68 5.96
N ALA A 86 -9.71 1.09 4.83
CA ALA A 86 -9.89 0.41 3.55
C ALA A 86 -8.64 0.45 2.68
N LEU A 87 -8.42 -0.65 1.96
CA LEU A 87 -7.50 -0.68 0.83
C LEU A 87 -8.33 -0.71 -0.46
N ALA A 88 -8.15 0.31 -1.30
CA ALA A 88 -8.64 0.32 -2.67
C ALA A 88 -7.48 0.15 -3.64
N GLN A 89 -7.75 -0.41 -4.81
CA GLN A 89 -6.75 -0.59 -5.86
C GLN A 89 -7.38 -0.45 -7.24
N GLY A 90 -6.65 0.15 -8.16
CA GLY A 90 -7.14 0.42 -9.50
C GLY A 90 -6.23 1.37 -10.27
N SER A 91 -6.78 1.91 -11.35
CA SER A 91 -6.15 2.98 -12.12
C SER A 91 -6.27 4.30 -11.34
N ILE A 92 -5.16 5.00 -11.12
CA ILE A 92 -5.10 6.36 -10.59
C ILE A 92 -4.29 7.19 -11.57
N ALA A 93 -4.92 8.21 -12.16
CA ALA A 93 -4.37 8.95 -13.29
C ALA A 93 -3.92 8.01 -14.45
N GLY A 94 -4.59 6.87 -14.66
CA GLY A 94 -4.21 5.91 -15.71
C GLY A 94 -2.97 5.06 -15.38
N VAL A 95 -2.52 5.02 -14.12
CA VAL A 95 -1.39 4.20 -13.64
C VAL A 95 -1.87 3.19 -12.60
N PRO A 96 -1.43 1.92 -12.62
CA PRO A 96 -1.75 0.96 -11.58
C PRO A 96 -1.24 1.41 -10.21
N ALA A 97 -2.16 1.62 -9.27
CA ALA A 97 -1.85 2.08 -7.93
C ALA A 97 -2.84 1.53 -6.90
N LYS A 98 -2.52 1.77 -5.64
CA LYS A 98 -3.34 1.42 -4.48
C LYS A 98 -3.49 2.64 -3.60
N LEU A 99 -4.61 2.70 -2.89
CA LEU A 99 -4.89 3.69 -1.87
C LEU A 99 -5.23 2.99 -0.57
N TRP A 100 -4.41 3.25 0.44
CA TRP A 100 -4.70 2.90 1.81
C TRP A 100 -5.35 4.08 2.52
N LEU A 101 -6.56 3.86 3.02
CA LEU A 101 -7.36 4.81 3.76
C LEU A 101 -7.37 4.35 5.22
N PRO A 102 -6.57 4.96 6.11
CA PRO A 102 -6.64 4.67 7.55
C PRO A 102 -7.98 5.16 8.13
N ASP A 103 -8.27 4.82 9.39
CA ASP A 103 -9.48 5.26 10.09
C ASP A 103 -9.72 6.77 9.96
N ASP A 104 -8.66 7.55 10.16
CA ASP A 104 -8.67 9.01 10.05
C ASP A 104 -7.40 9.53 9.36
N GLY A 105 -7.51 10.68 8.70
CA GLY A 105 -6.39 11.41 8.09
C GLY A 105 -6.15 11.12 6.61
N ASP A 106 -4.91 11.39 6.20
CA ASP A 106 -4.43 11.29 4.82
C ASP A 106 -4.47 9.85 4.29
N ALA A 107 -4.63 9.72 2.98
CA ALA A 107 -4.51 8.46 2.27
C ALA A 107 -3.05 8.19 1.88
N LEU A 108 -2.62 6.94 2.00
CA LEU A 108 -1.33 6.50 1.44
C LEU A 108 -1.55 6.01 0.01
N LEU A 109 -1.05 6.78 -0.95
CA LEU A 109 -0.93 6.38 -2.35
C LEU A 109 0.28 5.48 -2.50
N VAL A 110 0.09 4.30 -3.10
CA VAL A 110 1.15 3.30 -3.34
C VAL A 110 1.16 2.89 -4.80
N THR A 111 2.33 2.84 -5.41
CA THR A 111 2.53 2.24 -6.74
C THR A 111 3.83 1.46 -6.81
N ALA A 112 3.97 0.60 -7.81
CA ALA A 112 5.25 -0.04 -8.07
C ALA A 112 6.29 1.04 -8.42
N ALA A 113 7.52 0.90 -7.92
CA ALA A 113 8.60 1.86 -8.10
C ALA A 113 8.89 2.17 -9.58
N ALA A 114 8.67 1.19 -10.47
CA ALA A 114 8.80 1.35 -11.92
C ALA A 114 7.81 2.36 -12.53
N TYR A 115 6.72 2.69 -11.84
CA TYR A 115 5.72 3.64 -12.28
C TYR A 115 5.79 4.99 -11.55
N ALA A 116 6.77 5.18 -10.66
CA ALA A 116 6.85 6.37 -9.82
C ALA A 116 6.89 7.67 -10.64
N ASP A 117 7.75 7.75 -11.66
CA ASP A 117 7.92 8.94 -12.50
C ASP A 117 6.66 9.23 -13.32
N GLU A 118 6.03 8.20 -13.87
CA GLU A 118 4.80 8.32 -14.65
C GLU A 118 3.64 8.84 -13.79
N LEU A 119 3.43 8.24 -12.61
CA LEU A 119 2.37 8.66 -11.69
C LEU A 119 2.59 10.11 -11.22
N THR A 120 3.83 10.44 -10.84
CA THR A 120 4.22 11.80 -10.42
C THR A 120 3.94 12.82 -11.52
N SER A 121 4.29 12.51 -12.76
CA SER A 121 4.04 13.36 -13.93
C SER A 121 2.54 13.60 -14.14
N ARG A 122 1.72 12.54 -14.07
CA ARG A 122 0.27 12.63 -14.32
C ARG A 122 -0.53 13.28 -13.20
N LEU A 123 -0.04 13.22 -11.97
CA LEU A 123 -0.58 13.95 -10.83
C LEU A 123 -0.12 15.42 -10.77
N GLY A 124 0.77 15.84 -11.68
CA GLY A 124 1.31 17.21 -11.69
C GLY A 124 2.27 17.50 -10.55
N PHE A 125 2.85 16.48 -9.92
CA PHE A 125 3.84 16.62 -8.86
C PHE A 125 5.22 16.94 -9.47
N HIS A 126 5.35 18.04 -10.20
CA HIS A 126 6.60 18.43 -10.85
C HIS A 126 7.63 18.99 -9.87
N ARG A 127 8.84 18.43 -9.80
CA ARG A 127 9.91 18.89 -8.91
C ARG A 127 10.27 20.38 -9.07
#